data_AF-A0A9D5B200-F1
#
_entry.id   AF-A0A9D5B200-F1
#
_cell.length_a   1.000
_cell.length_b   1.000
_cell.length_c   1.000
_cell.angle_alpha   90.00
_cell.angle_beta   90.00
_cell.angle_gamma   90.00
#
_symmetry.space_group_name_H-M   'P 1'
#
loop_
_entity.id
_entity.type
_entity.pdbx_description
1 polymer ?
#
loop_
_entity_poly.entity_id
_entity_poly.type
_entity_poly.pdbx_seq_one_letter_code
_entity_poly.pdbx_strand_id
1 'polypeptide(L)'
;MCWEKVVEGGQFAIWQKPINHIKCKQNLNSAKFCNSSDPDDGWYAQMTACIFPLQEVKNLDEISGGVLAKWPMRLNASPARLRNRGSTLERMYSEDNRKWRKRVSNYEVVLKSLSSGRYRNVMDMNGGFGGFAAAMVKYPVWVMNVVPFDAKSDYLGVIYQRGLIGTYMDWCEPFSTYPRTYDLIHASGIFSMYMNKCDITDIVIEMHRIVRPEGSVIIRDDKDVILKVKEITDRMRWEGTILEVDGDDNGSTHTKMIMVFNNTKY
;
A
#
# COMPACT_ATOMS: atom_id res chain seq x y z
N MET A 1 -18.31 -23.81 -4.52
CA MET A 1 -16.98 -23.18 -4.35
C MET A 1 -16.02 -24.23 -3.84
N CYS A 2 -14.80 -24.34 -4.40
CA CYS A 2 -13.80 -25.33 -3.96
C CYS A 2 -13.14 -24.88 -2.65
N TRP A 3 -13.74 -25.20 -1.51
CA TRP A 3 -13.15 -24.93 -0.19
C TRP A 3 -13.29 -26.19 0.65
N GLU A 4 -12.28 -26.46 1.46
CA GLU A 4 -12.27 -27.57 2.41
C GLU A 4 -12.38 -27.03 3.83
N LYS A 5 -13.24 -27.61 4.66
CA LYS A 5 -13.37 -27.25 6.07
C LYS A 5 -12.24 -27.92 6.85
N VAL A 6 -11.31 -27.12 7.38
CA VAL A 6 -10.10 -27.63 8.06
C VAL A 6 -10.34 -27.78 9.56
N VAL A 7 -11.05 -26.82 10.15
CA VAL A 7 -11.33 -26.81 11.59
C VAL A 7 -12.76 -26.32 11.80
N GLU A 8 -13.45 -26.93 12.76
CA GLU A 8 -14.73 -26.47 13.27
C GLU A 8 -14.70 -26.56 14.80
N GLY A 9 -15.00 -25.46 15.47
CA GLY A 9 -14.95 -25.41 16.93
C GLY A 9 -15.77 -24.25 17.47
N GLY A 10 -16.69 -24.54 18.39
CA GLY A 10 -17.58 -23.53 18.97
C GLY A 10 -18.42 -22.82 17.92
N GLN A 11 -18.26 -21.51 17.80
CA GLN A 11 -19.01 -20.65 16.86
C GLN A 11 -18.23 -20.30 15.58
N PHE A 12 -17.06 -20.89 15.34
CA PHE A 12 -16.28 -20.61 14.14
C PHE A 12 -15.89 -21.88 13.38
N ALA A 13 -15.78 -21.72 12.06
CA ALA A 13 -15.26 -22.73 11.14
C ALA A 13 -14.20 -22.10 10.24
N ILE A 14 -13.09 -22.80 10.05
CA ILE A 14 -11.99 -22.39 9.18
C ILE A 14 -12.09 -23.17 7.88
N TRP A 15 -12.20 -22.44 6.78
CA TRP A 15 -12.25 -22.99 5.44
C TRP A 15 -10.98 -22.62 4.67
N GLN A 16 -10.41 -23.58 3.96
CA GLN A 16 -9.19 -23.41 3.19
C GLN A 16 -9.46 -23.59 1.70
N LYS A 17 -8.93 -22.68 0.89
CA LYS A 17 -8.89 -22.83 -0.57
C LYS A 17 -7.87 -23.90 -0.96
N PRO A 18 -8.13 -24.70 -2.02
CA PRO A 18 -7.17 -25.67 -2.51
C PRO A 18 -5.89 -24.97 -2.96
N ILE A 19 -4.76 -25.67 -2.79
CA ILE A 19 -3.44 -25.15 -3.15
C ILE A 19 -3.28 -24.92 -4.67
N ASN A 20 -4.10 -25.57 -5.50
CA ASN A 20 -4.09 -25.38 -6.94
C ASN A 20 -5.43 -25.69 -7.63
N HIS A 21 -5.49 -25.31 -8.92
CA HIS A 21 -6.65 -25.52 -9.79
C HIS A 21 -6.99 -27.02 -10.01
N ILE A 22 -6.00 -27.93 -10.00
CA ILE A 22 -6.22 -29.37 -10.25
C ILE A 22 -7.09 -29.97 -9.14
N LYS A 23 -6.80 -29.65 -7.88
CA LYS A 23 -7.59 -30.08 -6.71
C LYS A 23 -8.99 -29.46 -6.66
N CYS A 24 -9.28 -28.46 -7.48
CA CYS A 24 -10.58 -27.78 -7.57
C CYS A 24 -11.45 -28.29 -8.74
N LYS A 25 -10.96 -29.17 -9.63
CA LYS A 25 -11.68 -29.58 -10.84
C LYS A 25 -13.01 -30.33 -10.63
N GLN A 26 -13.33 -30.75 -9.41
CA GLN A 26 -14.42 -31.72 -9.17
C GLN A 26 -15.82 -31.12 -8.91
N ASN A 27 -16.00 -29.81 -8.70
CA ASN A 27 -17.29 -29.26 -8.22
C ASN A 27 -17.77 -27.95 -8.89
N LEU A 28 -17.39 -27.69 -10.13
CA LEU A 28 -17.74 -26.46 -10.86
C LEU A 28 -18.67 -26.74 -12.06
N ASN A 29 -19.79 -27.43 -11.83
CA ASN A 29 -20.76 -27.72 -12.89
C ASN A 29 -21.65 -26.50 -13.26
N SER A 30 -21.51 -25.35 -12.58
CA SER A 30 -22.45 -24.22 -12.73
C SER A 30 -21.83 -22.81 -12.82
N ALA A 31 -20.52 -22.63 -12.64
CA ALA A 31 -19.90 -21.30 -12.71
C ALA A 31 -19.01 -21.15 -13.95
N LYS A 32 -19.19 -20.06 -14.70
CA LYS A 32 -18.35 -19.72 -15.85
C LYS A 32 -17.01 -19.15 -15.38
N PHE A 33 -15.91 -19.57 -16.00
CA PHE A 33 -14.62 -18.92 -15.78
C PHE A 33 -14.48 -17.66 -16.64
N CYS A 34 -13.76 -16.66 -16.14
CA CYS A 34 -13.50 -15.42 -16.88
C CYS A 34 -12.47 -15.68 -18.00
N ASN A 35 -12.69 -15.11 -19.20
CA ASN A 35 -11.89 -15.45 -20.38
C ASN A 35 -10.61 -14.61 -20.56
N SER A 36 -10.51 -13.36 -20.06
CA SER A 36 -9.29 -12.56 -20.28
C SER A 36 -9.14 -11.21 -19.53
N SER A 37 -9.84 -10.96 -18.42
CA SER A 37 -9.56 -9.76 -17.60
C SER A 37 -8.43 -10.02 -16.59
N ASP A 38 -7.73 -8.98 -16.13
CA ASP A 38 -6.83 -9.13 -14.99
C ASP A 38 -7.69 -9.45 -13.75
N PRO A 39 -7.48 -10.57 -13.04
CA PRO A 39 -8.21 -10.88 -11.82
C PRO A 39 -8.03 -9.84 -10.71
N ASP A 40 -6.97 -9.02 -10.80
CA ASP A 40 -6.63 -8.02 -9.80
C ASP A 40 -7.21 -6.61 -10.16
N ASP A 41 -7.91 -6.46 -11.29
CA ASP A 41 -8.62 -5.22 -11.68
C ASP A 41 -9.85 -5.00 -10.79
N GLY A 42 -9.71 -4.13 -9.79
CA GLY A 42 -10.75 -3.90 -8.77
C GLY A 42 -11.52 -2.57 -8.86
N TRP A 43 -11.09 -1.62 -9.69
CA TRP A 43 -11.59 -0.23 -9.65
C TRP A 43 -12.04 0.23 -11.04
N TYR A 44 -13.24 0.81 -11.14
CA TYR A 44 -13.97 1.08 -12.39
C TYR A 44 -14.05 -0.11 -13.37
N ALA A 45 -13.85 -1.34 -12.89
CA ALA A 45 -13.97 -2.57 -13.67
C ALA A 45 -15.43 -3.03 -13.72
N GLN A 46 -15.92 -3.34 -14.93
CA GLN A 46 -17.27 -3.87 -15.08
C GLN A 46 -17.35 -5.28 -14.51
N MET A 47 -18.22 -5.48 -13.51
CA MET A 47 -18.46 -6.81 -12.94
C MET A 47 -19.07 -7.73 -14.01
N THR A 48 -18.51 -8.93 -14.11
CA THR A 48 -19.00 -10.00 -14.99
C THR A 48 -19.40 -11.21 -14.16
N ALA A 49 -20.42 -11.95 -14.61
CA ALA A 49 -20.90 -13.15 -13.93
C ALA A 49 -19.99 -14.36 -14.19
N CYS A 50 -18.71 -14.25 -13.82
CA CYS A 50 -17.70 -15.29 -13.95
C CYS A 50 -16.77 -15.33 -12.73
N ILE A 51 -16.02 -16.41 -12.60
CA ILE A 51 -15.02 -16.62 -11.55
C ILE A 51 -13.64 -16.66 -12.21
N PHE A 52 -12.63 -16.05 -11.61
CA PHE A 52 -11.26 -16.21 -12.09
C PHE A 52 -10.68 -17.56 -11.67
N PRO A 53 -10.11 -18.34 -12.62
CA PRO A 53 -9.46 -19.59 -12.27
C PRO A 53 -8.18 -19.35 -11.46
N LEU A 54 -7.82 -20.30 -10.60
CA LEU A 54 -6.49 -20.34 -10.01
C LEU A 54 -5.45 -20.52 -11.12
N GLN A 55 -4.26 -19.93 -10.97
CA GLN A 55 -3.18 -20.07 -11.94
C GLN A 55 -2.88 -21.55 -12.20
N GLU A 56 -2.75 -21.90 -13.48
CA GLU A 56 -2.47 -23.27 -13.88
C GLU A 56 -1.08 -23.72 -13.42
N VAL A 57 -1.01 -24.96 -12.93
CA VAL A 57 0.21 -25.62 -12.47
C VAL A 57 0.32 -26.98 -13.13
N LYS A 58 1.53 -27.51 -13.28
CA LYS A 58 1.71 -28.80 -13.99
C LYS A 58 1.53 -29.99 -13.05
N ASN A 59 1.91 -29.83 -11.78
CA ASN A 59 1.95 -30.91 -10.80
C ASN A 59 0.92 -30.73 -9.69
N LEU A 60 0.46 -31.85 -9.11
CA LEU A 60 -0.55 -31.89 -8.03
C LEU A 60 -0.10 -31.19 -6.74
N ASP A 61 1.20 -31.11 -6.50
CA ASP A 61 1.78 -30.52 -5.29
C ASP A 61 2.27 -29.07 -5.48
N GLU A 62 2.20 -28.55 -6.71
CA GLU A 62 2.54 -27.16 -6.99
C GLU A 62 1.45 -26.22 -6.45
N ILE A 63 1.88 -25.06 -5.93
CA ILE A 63 0.99 -24.03 -5.40
C ILE A 63 0.72 -23.00 -6.49
N SER A 64 -0.56 -22.79 -6.82
CA SER A 64 -0.97 -21.72 -7.75
C SER A 64 -0.54 -20.36 -7.22
N GLY A 65 0.16 -19.57 -8.05
CA GLY A 65 0.73 -18.28 -7.63
C GLY A 65 2.08 -18.36 -6.92
N GLY A 66 2.62 -19.57 -6.71
CA GLY A 66 3.95 -19.82 -6.13
C GLY A 66 3.96 -19.92 -4.60
N VAL A 67 5.02 -20.55 -4.09
CA VAL A 67 5.23 -20.73 -2.64
C VAL A 67 5.61 -19.39 -2.00
N LEU A 68 4.90 -19.05 -0.92
CA LEU A 68 5.18 -17.86 -0.12
C LEU A 68 6.12 -18.22 1.03
N ALA A 69 7.11 -17.35 1.28
CA ALA A 69 7.94 -17.48 2.48
C ALA A 69 7.11 -17.33 3.76
N LYS A 70 7.58 -17.93 4.86
CA LYS A 70 6.92 -17.79 6.17
C LYS A 70 7.12 -16.39 6.73
N TRP A 71 6.17 -15.91 7.53
CA TRP A 71 6.35 -14.71 8.32
C TRP A 71 7.46 -14.93 9.38
N PRO A 72 8.36 -13.95 9.66
CA PRO A 72 8.42 -12.60 9.09
C PRO A 72 9.27 -12.48 7.81
N MET A 73 9.95 -13.55 7.36
CA MET A 73 10.81 -13.52 6.17
C MET A 73 10.08 -13.07 4.90
N ARG A 74 8.78 -13.41 4.80
CA ARG A 74 7.87 -13.01 3.73
C ARG A 74 7.88 -11.51 3.43
N LEU A 75 8.15 -10.69 4.44
CA LEU A 75 8.14 -9.24 4.31
C LEU A 75 9.18 -8.71 3.32
N ASN A 76 10.34 -9.36 3.22
CA ASN A 76 11.46 -8.93 2.36
C ASN A 76 11.77 -9.93 1.24
N ALA A 77 11.23 -11.15 1.30
CA ALA A 77 11.36 -12.12 0.23
C ALA A 77 10.73 -11.59 -1.07
N SER A 78 11.38 -11.87 -2.21
CA SER A 78 10.87 -11.52 -3.54
C SER A 78 9.60 -12.32 -3.85
N PRO A 79 8.44 -11.68 -4.05
CA PRO A 79 7.19 -12.39 -4.31
C PRO A 79 7.22 -13.12 -5.65
N ALA A 80 6.60 -14.31 -5.71
CA ALA A 80 6.60 -15.14 -6.92
C ALA A 80 6.00 -14.42 -8.14
N ARG A 81 5.01 -13.55 -7.94
CA ARG A 81 4.42 -12.76 -9.03
C ARG A 81 5.40 -11.78 -9.69
N LEU A 82 6.41 -11.30 -8.95
CA LEU A 82 7.45 -10.43 -9.49
C LEU A 82 8.50 -11.25 -10.25
N ARG A 83 8.92 -12.38 -9.66
CA ARG A 83 9.86 -13.32 -10.29
C ARG A 83 9.36 -13.79 -11.67
N ASN A 84 8.06 -14.04 -11.78
CA ASN A 84 7.44 -14.49 -13.04
C ASN A 84 7.33 -13.37 -14.09
N ARG A 85 7.31 -12.10 -13.69
CA ARG A 85 7.21 -10.93 -14.61
C ARG A 85 8.58 -10.36 -15.03
N GLY A 86 9.69 -10.90 -14.51
CA GLY A 86 11.06 -10.62 -14.98
C GLY A 86 11.97 -9.95 -13.95
N SER A 87 13.29 -10.04 -14.20
CA SER A 87 14.35 -9.61 -13.28
C SER A 87 14.37 -8.09 -13.00
N THR A 88 13.88 -7.27 -13.94
CA THR A 88 13.82 -5.81 -13.76
C THR A 88 12.89 -5.42 -12.61
N LEU A 89 11.70 -6.01 -12.52
CA LEU A 89 10.73 -5.71 -11.46
C LEU A 89 11.22 -6.18 -10.09
N GLU A 90 11.89 -7.34 -10.05
CA GLU A 90 12.52 -7.86 -8.83
C GLU A 90 13.66 -6.93 -8.34
N ARG A 91 14.45 -6.38 -9.26
CA ARG A 91 15.46 -5.37 -8.92
C ARG A 91 14.82 -4.09 -8.38
N MET A 92 13.77 -3.58 -9.04
CA MET A 92 13.03 -2.40 -8.58
C MET A 92 12.45 -2.61 -7.17
N TYR A 93 11.88 -3.78 -6.90
CA TYR A 93 11.40 -4.17 -5.57
C TYR A 93 12.51 -4.16 -4.51
N SER A 94 13.67 -4.73 -4.85
CA SER A 94 14.82 -4.79 -3.94
C SER A 94 15.39 -3.39 -3.64
N GLU A 95 15.44 -2.53 -4.66
CA GLU A 95 15.84 -1.13 -4.54
C GLU A 95 14.85 -0.33 -3.70
N ASP A 96 13.54 -0.51 -3.91
CA ASP A 96 12.48 0.10 -3.11
C ASP A 96 12.61 -0.25 -1.62
N ASN A 97 12.80 -1.53 -1.30
CA ASN A 97 13.03 -1.98 0.08
C ASN A 97 14.28 -1.35 0.71
N ARG A 98 15.34 -1.11 -0.06
CA ARG A 98 16.55 -0.44 0.42
C ARG A 98 16.29 1.06 0.63
N LYS A 99 15.60 1.72 -0.31
CA LYS A 99 15.23 3.14 -0.24
C LYS A 99 14.36 3.42 1.00
N TRP A 100 13.30 2.64 1.21
CA TRP A 100 12.40 2.85 2.34
C TRP A 100 13.02 2.57 3.70
N ARG A 101 13.90 1.58 3.82
CA ARG A 101 14.66 1.37 5.06
C ARG A 101 15.48 2.60 5.46
N LYS A 102 16.14 3.26 4.49
CA LYS A 102 16.88 4.50 4.76
C LYS A 102 15.95 5.65 5.13
N ARG A 103 14.86 5.85 4.37
CA ARG A 103 13.91 6.94 4.59
C ARG A 103 13.20 6.84 5.95
N VAL A 104 12.75 5.65 6.32
CA VAL A 104 12.08 5.43 7.61
C VAL A 104 13.02 5.66 8.79
N SER A 105 14.32 5.34 8.66
CA SER A 105 15.32 5.72 9.67
C SER A 105 15.46 7.24 9.80
N ASN A 106 15.37 8.00 8.71
CA ASN A 106 15.37 9.47 8.78
C ASN A 106 14.07 10.00 9.41
N TYR A 107 12.92 9.39 9.12
CA TYR A 107 11.64 9.76 9.74
C TYR A 107 11.63 9.52 11.25
N GLU A 108 12.34 8.51 11.74
CA GLU A 108 12.54 8.25 13.17
C GLU A 108 13.12 9.47 13.88
N VAL A 109 14.12 10.12 13.27
CA VAL A 109 14.77 11.32 13.80
C VAL A 109 13.80 12.51 13.82
N VAL A 110 13.00 12.67 12.77
CA VAL A 110 12.09 13.82 12.62
C VAL A 110 10.88 13.71 13.54
N LEU A 111 10.24 12.54 13.60
CA LEU A 111 9.04 12.32 14.42
C LEU A 111 9.38 12.11 15.90
N LYS A 112 10.61 11.67 16.23
CA LYS A 112 11.14 11.36 17.58
C LYS A 112 10.35 10.33 18.41
N SER A 113 9.17 9.94 17.95
CA SER A 113 8.14 9.25 18.73
C SER A 113 7.68 7.94 18.07
N LEU A 114 8.25 7.54 16.92
CA LEU A 114 7.91 6.27 16.26
C LEU A 114 8.12 5.08 17.20
N SER A 115 9.23 5.06 17.94
CA SER A 115 9.58 4.00 18.89
C SER A 115 8.83 4.09 20.22
N SER A 116 8.19 5.23 20.52
CA SER A 116 7.49 5.48 21.79
C SER A 116 6.06 4.92 21.84
N GLY A 117 5.52 4.45 20.71
CA GLY A 117 4.12 3.97 20.62
C GLY A 117 3.05 5.07 20.56
N ARG A 118 3.46 6.34 20.38
CA ARG A 118 2.54 7.47 20.11
C ARG A 118 1.71 7.23 18.85
N TYR A 119 2.36 6.76 17.79
CA TYR A 119 1.67 6.37 16.56
C TYR A 119 1.38 4.87 16.61
N ARG A 120 0.16 4.47 16.22
CA ARG A 120 -0.23 3.06 16.12
C ARG A 120 -0.89 2.76 14.79
N ASN A 121 -1.75 3.67 14.33
CA ASN A 121 -2.50 3.57 13.10
C ASN A 121 -1.83 4.46 12.03
N VAL A 122 -1.14 3.87 11.08
CA VAL A 122 -0.44 4.61 10.01
C VAL A 122 -1.14 4.35 8.67
N MET A 123 -1.30 5.39 7.86
CA MET A 123 -1.72 5.26 6.46
C MET A 123 -0.56 5.62 5.55
N ASP A 124 -0.29 4.78 4.56
CA ASP A 124 0.58 5.11 3.43
C ASP A 124 -0.29 5.32 2.20
N MET A 125 -0.45 6.57 1.79
CA MET A 125 -1.37 6.96 0.71
C MET A 125 -0.92 6.48 -0.68
N ASN A 126 0.37 6.14 -0.82
CA ASN A 126 0.94 5.61 -2.05
C ASN A 126 1.89 4.44 -1.74
N GLY A 127 1.28 3.29 -1.46
CA GLY A 127 1.95 2.11 -0.93
C GLY A 127 3.03 1.51 -1.85
N GLY A 128 2.93 1.70 -3.17
CA GLY A 128 3.84 1.06 -4.14
C GLY A 128 4.04 -0.42 -3.81
N PHE A 129 5.27 -0.91 -3.80
CA PHE A 129 5.53 -2.31 -3.43
C PHE A 129 5.27 -2.67 -1.96
N GLY A 130 4.83 -1.74 -1.11
CA GLY A 130 4.69 -1.88 0.34
C GLY A 130 6.00 -1.67 1.11
N GLY A 131 7.00 -1.03 0.49
CA GLY A 131 8.33 -0.86 1.07
C GLY A 131 8.35 -0.01 2.33
N PHE A 132 7.53 1.05 2.38
CA PHE A 132 7.36 1.88 3.59
C PHE A 132 6.81 1.04 4.75
N ALA A 133 5.69 0.34 4.55
CA ALA A 133 5.10 -0.51 5.58
C ALA A 133 6.06 -1.60 6.06
N ALA A 134 6.83 -2.19 5.15
CA ALA A 134 7.85 -3.17 5.52
C ALA A 134 8.99 -2.59 6.36
N ALA A 135 9.41 -1.36 6.08
CA ALA A 135 10.41 -0.67 6.90
C ALA A 135 9.84 -0.24 8.27
N MET A 136 8.54 0.00 8.37
CA MET A 136 7.85 0.38 9.61
C MET A 136 7.58 -0.78 10.57
N VAL A 137 7.69 -2.04 10.12
CA VAL A 137 7.36 -3.24 10.93
C VAL A 137 8.14 -3.34 12.25
N LYS A 138 9.31 -2.68 12.32
CA LYS A 138 10.17 -2.68 13.52
C LYS A 138 9.58 -1.85 14.67
N TYR A 139 8.57 -1.03 14.40
CA TYR A 139 7.86 -0.22 15.38
C TYR A 139 6.50 -0.85 15.73
N PRO A 140 5.90 -0.52 16.88
CA PRO A 140 4.59 -1.02 17.29
C PRO A 140 3.44 -0.31 16.54
N VAL A 141 3.48 -0.34 15.21
CA VAL A 141 2.51 0.29 14.32
C VAL A 141 1.92 -0.74 13.37
N TRP A 142 0.71 -0.48 12.89
CA TRP A 142 0.18 -1.12 11.70
C TRP A 142 0.02 -0.08 10.59
N VAL A 143 0.22 -0.49 9.35
CA VAL A 143 0.20 0.39 8.18
C VAL A 143 -0.88 -0.06 7.22
N MET A 144 -1.87 0.81 6.95
CA MET A 144 -2.77 0.67 5.82
C MET A 144 -2.04 1.13 4.55
N ASN A 145 -1.74 0.22 3.63
CA ASN A 145 -1.15 0.57 2.34
C ASN A 145 -2.25 0.91 1.34
N VAL A 146 -2.29 2.13 0.84
CA VAL A 146 -3.24 2.51 -0.20
C VAL A 146 -2.51 2.57 -1.53
N VAL A 147 -3.00 1.83 -2.51
CA VAL A 147 -2.49 1.86 -3.88
C VAL A 147 -3.39 2.78 -4.70
N PRO A 148 -2.90 3.91 -5.22
CA PRO A 148 -3.67 4.76 -6.12
C PRO A 148 -4.16 3.97 -7.34
N PHE A 149 -5.41 4.17 -7.75
CA PHE A 149 -5.97 3.51 -8.94
C PHE A 149 -5.11 3.72 -10.19
N ASP A 150 -4.57 4.93 -10.34
CA ASP A 150 -3.71 5.33 -11.45
C ASP A 150 -2.30 4.74 -11.43
N ALA A 151 -1.99 3.90 -10.43
CA ALA A 151 -0.71 3.24 -10.37
C ALA A 151 -0.51 2.36 -11.62
N LYS A 152 0.60 2.56 -12.33
CA LYS A 152 0.95 1.83 -13.57
C LYS A 152 1.23 0.33 -13.37
N SER A 153 1.09 -0.19 -12.15
CA SER A 153 1.45 -1.56 -11.81
C SER A 153 0.55 -2.08 -10.70
N ASP A 154 0.18 -3.35 -10.80
CA ASP A 154 -0.54 -4.08 -9.75
C ASP A 154 0.37 -4.32 -8.54
N TYR A 155 0.43 -3.31 -7.70
CA TYR A 155 1.16 -3.28 -6.45
C TYR A 155 0.42 -3.98 -5.32
N LEU A 156 -0.93 -4.00 -5.36
CA LEU A 156 -1.72 -4.48 -4.24
C LEU A 156 -1.52 -5.98 -4.01
N GLY A 157 -1.48 -6.78 -5.06
CA GLY A 157 -1.18 -8.20 -4.87
C GLY A 157 0.27 -8.46 -4.44
N VAL A 158 1.22 -7.53 -4.69
CA VAL A 158 2.57 -7.60 -4.10
C VAL A 158 2.51 -7.36 -2.59
N ILE A 159 1.79 -6.33 -2.14
CA ILE A 159 1.56 -6.02 -0.72
C ILE A 159 0.97 -7.23 0.00
N TYR A 160 -0.07 -7.85 -0.56
CA TYR A 160 -0.65 -9.08 0.00
C TYR A 160 0.32 -10.25 0.00
N GLN A 161 1.14 -10.41 -1.05
CA GLN A 161 2.16 -11.45 -1.09
C GLN A 161 3.29 -11.25 -0.07
N ARG A 162 3.44 -10.06 0.52
CA ARG A 162 4.36 -9.80 1.64
C ARG A 162 3.74 -10.09 3.03
N GLY A 163 2.42 -10.31 3.07
CA GLY A 163 1.66 -10.43 4.32
C GLY A 163 1.24 -9.09 4.94
N LEU A 164 1.24 -8.03 4.14
CA LEU A 164 0.77 -6.70 4.52
C LEU A 164 -0.69 -6.50 4.10
N ILE A 165 -1.36 -5.52 4.69
CA ILE A 165 -2.72 -5.13 4.31
C ILE A 165 -2.71 -3.89 3.43
N GLY A 166 -3.70 -3.79 2.55
CA GLY A 166 -3.86 -2.61 1.70
C GLY A 166 -5.18 -2.58 0.95
N THR A 167 -5.40 -1.52 0.20
CA THR A 167 -6.59 -1.30 -0.63
C THR A 167 -6.25 -0.45 -1.86
N TYR A 168 -7.08 -0.53 -2.89
CA TYR A 168 -7.10 0.48 -3.96
C TYR A 168 -7.89 1.72 -3.50
N MET A 169 -7.54 2.88 -4.05
CA MET A 169 -8.30 4.13 -3.88
C MET A 169 -8.03 5.08 -5.05
N ASP A 170 -9.04 5.84 -5.47
CA ASP A 170 -8.84 7.10 -6.19
C ASP A 170 -8.83 8.29 -5.20
N TRP A 171 -7.72 9.02 -5.10
CA TRP A 171 -7.63 10.16 -4.18
C TRP A 171 -8.37 11.41 -4.64
N CYS A 172 -8.97 11.40 -5.84
CA CYS A 172 -9.98 12.39 -6.21
C CYS A 172 -11.35 12.11 -5.57
N GLU A 173 -11.51 10.98 -4.89
CA GLU A 173 -12.71 10.60 -4.15
C GLU A 173 -12.42 10.52 -2.63
N PRO A 174 -13.45 10.65 -1.77
CA PRO A 174 -13.27 10.52 -0.33
C PRO A 174 -13.00 9.07 0.08
N PHE A 175 -11.97 8.84 0.90
CA PHE A 175 -11.59 7.51 1.36
C PHE A 175 -12.66 6.94 2.31
N SER A 176 -13.08 5.70 2.08
CA SER A 176 -14.11 5.04 2.89
C SER A 176 -13.59 4.63 4.27
N THR A 177 -13.45 5.61 5.16
CA THR A 177 -13.01 5.45 6.55
C THR A 177 -13.67 6.49 7.45
N TYR A 178 -13.75 6.18 8.74
CA TYR A 178 -14.22 7.13 9.74
C TYR A 178 -13.28 8.33 9.83
N PRO A 179 -13.79 9.55 10.05
CA PRO A 179 -12.93 10.67 10.39
C PRO A 179 -12.04 10.34 11.59
N ARG A 180 -10.83 10.91 11.64
CA ARG A 180 -9.88 10.74 12.78
C ARG A 180 -9.50 9.27 13.05
N THR A 181 -9.15 8.53 11.99
CA THR A 181 -8.76 7.10 12.09
C THR A 181 -7.26 6.91 12.30
N TYR A 182 -6.42 7.74 11.68
CA TYR A 182 -4.97 7.51 11.59
C TYR A 182 -4.17 8.50 12.45
N ASP A 183 -3.15 8.00 13.14
CA ASP A 183 -2.25 8.83 13.95
C ASP A 183 -1.13 9.45 13.08
N LEU A 184 -0.76 8.78 11.99
CA LEU A 184 0.24 9.24 11.03
C LEU A 184 -0.24 8.99 9.60
N ILE A 185 -0.20 10.02 8.76
CA ILE A 185 -0.42 9.89 7.32
C ILE A 185 0.91 10.13 6.60
N HIS A 186 1.29 9.19 5.76
CA HIS A 186 2.45 9.28 4.89
C HIS A 186 1.98 9.40 3.43
N ALA A 187 2.46 10.44 2.76
CA ALA A 187 2.08 10.80 1.40
C ALA A 187 3.35 11.03 0.57
N SER A 188 3.80 10.01 -0.18
CA SER A 188 5.00 10.11 -1.02
C SER A 188 4.66 10.12 -2.50
N GLY A 189 4.93 11.24 -3.18
CA GLY A 189 4.68 11.43 -4.61
C GLY A 189 3.20 11.42 -5.00
N ILE A 190 2.29 11.55 -4.02
CA ILE A 190 0.86 11.49 -4.27
C ILE A 190 0.36 12.77 -4.94
N PHE A 191 0.88 13.94 -4.53
CA PHE A 191 0.42 15.20 -5.08
C PHE A 191 0.91 15.36 -6.51
N SER A 192 2.15 15.00 -6.82
CA SER A 192 2.63 14.94 -8.21
C SER A 192 1.78 14.02 -9.10
N MET A 193 1.31 12.89 -8.56
CA MET A 193 0.47 11.96 -9.31
C MET A 193 -0.91 12.54 -9.67
N TYR A 194 -1.47 13.36 -8.78
CA TYR A 194 -2.85 13.85 -8.88
C TYR A 194 -2.98 15.33 -9.28
N MET A 195 -1.89 16.10 -9.30
CA MET A 195 -1.90 17.56 -9.51
C MET A 195 -2.55 18.01 -10.83
N ASN A 196 -2.55 17.15 -11.86
CA ASN A 196 -3.19 17.44 -13.14
C ASN A 196 -4.48 16.63 -13.38
N LYS A 197 -5.03 15.99 -12.34
CA LYS A 197 -6.19 15.09 -12.45
C LYS A 197 -7.39 15.61 -11.66
N CYS A 198 -7.16 16.14 -10.46
CA CYS A 198 -8.17 16.77 -9.63
C CYS A 198 -7.55 17.88 -8.78
N ASP A 199 -8.40 18.60 -8.04
CA ASP A 199 -7.93 19.64 -7.12
C ASP A 199 -7.20 18.99 -5.94
N ILE A 200 -5.90 19.28 -5.83
CA ILE A 200 -5.07 18.78 -4.73
C ILE A 200 -5.54 19.29 -3.35
N THR A 201 -6.34 20.36 -3.32
CA THR A 201 -7.00 20.85 -2.11
C THR A 201 -7.92 19.77 -1.52
N ASP A 202 -8.64 19.03 -2.36
CA ASP A 202 -9.53 17.96 -1.92
C ASP A 202 -8.75 16.83 -1.23
N ILE A 203 -7.56 16.51 -1.73
CA ILE A 203 -6.65 15.54 -1.11
C ILE A 203 -6.18 16.03 0.26
N VAL A 204 -5.80 17.30 0.40
CA VAL A 204 -5.39 17.87 1.70
C VAL A 204 -6.57 17.89 2.68
N ILE A 205 -7.77 18.22 2.23
CA ILE A 205 -8.99 18.17 3.06
C ILE A 205 -9.29 16.74 3.49
N GLU A 206 -9.11 15.76 2.61
CA GLU A 206 -9.31 14.35 2.94
C GLU A 206 -8.28 13.86 3.96
N MET A 207 -7.00 14.23 3.79
CA MET A 207 -5.98 14.01 4.81
C MET A 207 -6.35 14.66 6.14
N HIS A 208 -6.89 15.88 6.11
CA HIS A 208 -7.40 16.56 7.30
C HIS A 208 -8.55 15.81 7.94
N ARG A 209 -9.47 15.22 7.17
CA ARG A 209 -10.61 14.48 7.72
C ARG A 209 -10.16 13.22 8.45
N ILE A 210 -9.20 12.49 7.90
CA ILE A 210 -8.82 11.14 8.39
C ILE A 210 -7.69 11.15 9.44
N VAL A 211 -6.84 12.19 9.50
CA VAL A 211 -5.81 12.33 10.54
C VAL A 211 -6.46 12.62 11.89
N ARG A 212 -6.02 11.96 12.96
CA ARG A 212 -6.46 12.24 14.34
C ARG A 212 -6.01 13.61 14.83
N PRO A 213 -6.70 14.19 15.82
CA PRO A 213 -6.13 15.31 16.58
C PRO A 213 -4.75 14.92 17.12
N GLU A 214 -3.80 15.87 17.11
CA GLU A 214 -2.40 15.62 17.45
C GLU A 214 -1.64 14.58 16.61
N GLY A 215 -2.28 14.09 15.53
CA GLY A 215 -1.64 13.26 14.54
C GLY A 215 -0.62 14.06 13.72
N SER A 216 0.23 13.30 13.02
CA SER A 216 1.27 13.87 12.17
C SER A 216 1.03 13.51 10.71
N VAL A 217 1.53 14.37 9.83
CA VAL A 217 1.48 14.15 8.39
C VAL A 217 2.87 14.33 7.82
N ILE A 218 3.31 13.39 7.00
CA ILE A 218 4.56 13.48 6.24
C ILE A 218 4.20 13.51 4.76
N ILE A 219 4.56 14.59 4.08
CA ILE A 219 4.39 14.75 2.64
C ILE A 219 5.79 14.80 2.02
N ARG A 220 6.09 13.87 1.11
CA ARG A 220 7.33 13.85 0.35
C ARG A 220 7.02 13.99 -1.13
N ASP A 221 7.43 15.08 -1.73
CA ASP A 221 7.17 15.32 -3.15
C ASP A 221 8.25 16.25 -3.76
N ASP A 222 8.09 16.57 -5.04
CA ASP A 222 8.96 17.52 -5.72
C ASP A 222 8.79 18.93 -5.13
N LYS A 223 9.85 19.75 -5.27
CA LYS A 223 9.96 21.02 -4.55
C LYS A 223 8.82 21.99 -4.86
N ASP A 224 8.47 22.13 -6.13
CA ASP A 224 7.37 22.99 -6.60
C ASP A 224 6.00 22.50 -6.09
N VAL A 225 5.80 21.19 -6.01
CA VAL A 225 4.57 20.59 -5.49
C VAL A 225 4.41 20.84 -3.99
N ILE A 226 5.49 20.66 -3.22
CA ILE A 226 5.48 20.93 -1.77
C ILE A 226 5.13 22.40 -1.47
N LEU A 227 5.61 23.35 -2.28
CA LEU A 227 5.27 24.77 -2.09
C LEU A 227 3.78 25.03 -2.31
N LYS A 228 3.16 24.42 -3.34
CA LYS A 228 1.70 24.52 -3.56
C LYS A 228 0.89 23.89 -2.44
N VAL A 229 1.29 22.71 -1.98
CA VAL A 229 0.64 22.05 -0.84
C VAL A 229 0.78 22.91 0.42
N LYS A 230 1.94 23.54 0.63
CA LYS A 230 2.17 24.45 1.74
C LYS A 230 1.17 25.60 1.76
N GLU A 231 0.94 26.27 0.63
CA GLU A 231 -0.04 27.37 0.52
C GLU A 231 -1.44 26.95 0.98
N ILE A 232 -1.87 25.74 0.62
CA ILE A 232 -3.17 25.18 1.04
C ILE A 232 -3.16 24.91 2.55
N THR A 233 -2.14 24.23 3.05
CA THR A 233 -2.05 23.86 4.46
C THR A 233 -1.89 25.06 5.39
N ASP A 234 -1.24 26.14 4.95
CA ASP A 234 -1.12 27.40 5.69
C ASP A 234 -2.51 28.06 5.85
N ARG A 235 -3.35 28.01 4.81
CA ARG A 235 -4.75 28.46 4.89
C ARG A 235 -5.58 27.60 5.83
N MET A 236 -5.26 26.32 5.95
CA MET A 236 -5.85 25.39 6.93
C MET A 236 -5.23 25.50 8.33
N ARG A 237 -4.28 26.42 8.54
CA ARG A 237 -3.55 26.66 9.80
C ARG A 237 -2.79 25.43 10.32
N TRP A 238 -2.30 24.60 9.42
CA TRP A 238 -1.41 23.51 9.80
C TRP A 238 0.01 24.05 10.04
N GLU A 239 0.62 23.69 11.17
CA GLU A 239 2.00 24.05 11.45
C GLU A 239 2.96 23.00 10.87
N GLY A 240 3.65 23.39 9.78
CA GLY A 240 4.51 22.50 9.01
C GLY A 240 5.96 22.95 8.94
N THR A 241 6.89 21.99 8.99
CA THR A 241 8.33 22.19 8.75
C THR A 241 8.71 21.58 7.41
N ILE A 242 9.41 22.33 6.55
CA ILE A 242 9.98 21.83 5.30
C ILE A 242 11.44 21.44 5.53
N LEU A 243 11.81 20.26 5.03
CA LEU A 243 13.16 19.71 5.06
C LEU A 243 13.56 19.38 3.61
N GLU A 244 14.67 19.94 3.15
CA GLU A 244 15.28 19.52 1.88
C GLU A 244 16.03 18.21 2.11
N VAL A 245 15.76 17.22 1.26
CA VAL A 245 16.39 15.91 1.35
C VAL A 245 16.94 15.52 -0.01
N ASP A 246 18.19 15.09 -0.05
CA ASP A 246 18.83 14.67 -1.28
C ASP A 246 18.05 13.52 -1.94
N GLY A 247 18.02 13.55 -3.28
CA GLY A 247 17.45 12.48 -4.08
C GLY A 247 18.27 11.20 -3.89
N ASP A 248 17.61 10.08 -3.57
CA ASP A 248 18.25 8.76 -3.48
C ASP A 248 18.75 8.21 -4.84
N ASP A 249 18.56 8.97 -5.93
CA ASP A 249 18.89 8.57 -7.29
C ASP A 249 20.15 9.30 -7.76
N ASN A 250 21.14 8.51 -8.19
CA ASN A 250 22.48 8.90 -8.60
C ASN A 250 22.51 9.63 -9.97
N GLY A 251 21.56 10.55 -10.20
CA GLY A 251 21.43 11.25 -11.49
C GLY A 251 20.16 12.09 -11.70
N SER A 252 19.20 12.14 -10.76
CA SER A 252 18.08 13.10 -10.88
C SER A 252 18.35 14.34 -10.03
N THR A 253 18.55 15.48 -10.68
CA THR A 253 18.69 16.81 -10.06
C THR A 253 17.38 17.35 -9.45
N HIS A 254 16.33 16.54 -9.34
CA HIS A 254 15.08 16.92 -8.69
C HIS A 254 15.20 16.67 -7.18
N THR A 255 15.55 17.73 -6.44
CA THR A 255 15.52 17.74 -4.97
C THR A 255 14.12 17.36 -4.48
N LYS A 256 14.02 16.32 -3.65
CA LYS A 256 12.75 15.86 -3.06
C LYS A 256 12.59 16.46 -1.68
N MET A 257 11.59 17.29 -1.48
CA MET A 257 11.34 17.95 -0.21
C MET A 257 10.38 17.13 0.65
N ILE A 258 10.58 17.18 1.97
CA ILE A 258 9.71 16.56 2.96
C ILE A 258 9.09 17.66 3.80
N MET A 259 7.76 17.67 3.89
CA MET A 259 7.01 18.57 4.76
C MET A 259 6.36 17.76 5.88
N VAL A 260 6.60 18.16 7.13
CA VAL A 260 6.07 17.47 8.31
C VAL A 260 5.18 18.40 9.11
N PHE A 261 3.97 17.92 9.40
CA PHE A 261 3.00 18.63 10.25
C PHE A 261 2.84 17.91 11.59
N ASN A 262 2.77 18.68 12.67
CA ASN A 262 2.41 18.20 13.99
C ASN A 262 1.15 18.94 14.46
N ASN A 263 0.01 18.27 14.43
CA ASN A 263 -1.28 18.91 14.64
C ASN A 263 -1.62 19.07 16.14
N THR A 264 -0.70 19.67 16.90
CA THR A 264 -0.71 19.72 18.38
C THR A 264 -1.59 20.81 18.98
N LYS A 265 -2.15 21.71 18.15
CA LYS A 265 -3.02 22.79 18.60
C LYS A 265 -4.46 22.52 18.17
N TYR A 266 -5.20 21.85 19.04
CA TYR A 266 -6.67 21.87 19.06
C TYR A 266 -7.13 22.51 20.37
#